data_AF-A0A653BPD0-F1
#
_entry.id   AF-A0A653BPD0-F1
#
_cell.length_a   1.000
_cell.length_b   1.000
_cell.length_c   1.000
_cell.angle_alpha   90.00
_cell.angle_beta   90.00
_cell.angle_gamma   90.00
#
_symmetry.space_group_name_H-M   'P 1'
#
loop_
_entity.id
_entity.type
_entity.pdbx_description
1 polymer ?
#
loop_
_entity_poly.entity_id
_entity_poly.type
_entity_poly.pdbx_seq_one_letter_code
_entity_poly.pdbx_strand_id
1 'polypeptide(L)'
;MWAPLANHRPVLVDHVPDDDGPLSPTTTAKLPPLDITLDEARLLGYKPHRDDYEREYNMEAEQLVSKLQVDPDEDTEMEIALKLAIVDMYTRRLKERARRKRIVRDYQLVAKYFANLRKDPSKRPMTKEQRELHEKMRVFSQYMSSGEHERLLASIERERELRHRLNELIRYRGNGLQTQEEIIHYEQHVAYMRQQKKQKTR
;
A
#
# COMPACT_ATOMS: atom_id res chain seq x y z
N MET A 1 41.79 15.60 -31.93
CA MET A 1 41.08 14.35 -31.57
C MET A 1 40.55 14.53 -30.16
N TRP A 2 39.29 14.92 -30.00
CA TRP A 2 38.72 15.16 -28.67
C TRP A 2 38.38 13.81 -28.01
N ALA A 3 38.75 13.66 -26.74
CA ALA A 3 38.51 12.45 -25.97
C ALA A 3 37.00 12.24 -25.74
N PRO A 4 36.52 10.98 -25.60
CA PRO A 4 35.10 10.69 -25.38
C PRO A 4 34.61 11.30 -24.05
N LEU A 5 33.45 11.98 -24.09
CA LEU A 5 32.76 12.61 -22.96
C LEU A 5 32.40 11.68 -21.78
N ALA A 6 32.68 10.38 -21.88
CA ALA A 6 32.37 9.39 -20.85
C ALA A 6 33.14 9.63 -19.53
N ASN A 7 34.30 10.30 -19.58
CA ASN A 7 35.19 10.48 -18.43
C ASN A 7 35.00 11.82 -17.69
N HIS A 8 34.03 12.64 -18.09
CA HIS A 8 33.73 13.94 -17.46
C HIS A 8 32.38 13.94 -16.75
N ARG A 9 32.09 12.90 -15.94
CA ARG A 9 31.02 13.03 -14.95
C ARG A 9 31.56 13.89 -13.80
N PRO A 10 31.02 15.08 -13.53
CA PRO A 10 31.44 15.85 -12.38
C PRO A 10 31.17 15.02 -11.13
N VAL A 11 32.18 14.90 -10.27
CA VAL A 11 32.01 14.35 -8.94
C VAL A 11 31.22 15.39 -8.16
N LEU A 12 29.91 15.21 -8.07
CA LEU A 12 29.05 16.05 -7.25
C LEU A 12 29.38 15.77 -5.79
N VAL A 13 30.08 16.70 -5.16
CA VAL A 13 30.28 16.70 -3.72
C VAL A 13 29.04 17.33 -3.11
N ASP A 14 28.30 16.55 -2.34
CA ASP A 14 27.20 17.08 -1.55
C ASP A 14 27.79 17.90 -0.40
N HIS A 15 27.52 19.20 -0.41
CA HIS A 15 27.98 20.14 0.61
C HIS A 15 26.91 20.36 1.69
N VAL A 16 25.76 19.68 1.60
CA VAL A 16 24.76 19.70 2.66
C VAL A 16 25.31 18.88 3.82
N PRO A 17 25.53 19.47 5.01
CA PRO A 17 25.92 18.70 6.18
C PRO A 17 24.85 17.66 6.51
N ASP A 18 25.24 16.51 7.07
CA ASP A 18 24.28 15.51 7.55
C ASP A 18 23.33 16.18 8.56
N ASP A 19 22.11 16.46 8.12
CA ASP A 19 21.04 16.97 8.96
C ASP A 19 20.54 15.77 9.78
N ASP A 20 20.75 15.76 11.09
CA ASP A 20 20.16 14.78 12.03
C ASP A 20 18.94 15.38 12.75
N GLY A 21 18.41 16.50 12.25
CA GLY A 21 17.23 17.14 12.78
C GLY A 21 15.98 16.27 12.66
N PRO A 22 14.90 16.60 13.38
CA PRO A 22 13.65 15.83 13.39
C PRO A 22 12.94 15.75 12.02
N LEU A 23 13.40 16.52 11.03
CA LEU A 23 12.92 16.53 9.64
C LEU A 23 13.99 16.08 8.64
N SER A 24 15.11 15.54 9.13
CA SER A 24 16.20 15.03 8.32
C SER A 24 15.70 14.08 7.23
N PRO A 25 16.26 14.15 6.00
CA PRO A 25 16.00 13.15 4.96
C PRO A 25 16.42 11.72 5.36
N THR A 26 17.25 11.58 6.39
CA THR A 26 17.69 10.32 6.99
C THR A 26 16.69 9.79 8.01
N THR A 27 16.08 10.69 8.80
CA THR A 27 15.10 10.35 9.86
C THR A 27 13.66 10.22 9.34
N THR A 28 13.29 10.97 8.30
CA THR A 28 12.02 10.77 7.60
C THR A 28 12.13 9.48 6.81
N ALA A 29 11.58 8.38 7.36
CA ALA A 29 11.58 7.07 6.73
C ALA A 29 11.17 7.19 5.25
N LYS A 30 12.15 7.14 4.34
CA LYS A 30 11.91 7.23 2.91
C LYS A 30 11.19 5.96 2.52
N LEU A 31 9.86 6.07 2.42
CA LEU A 31 9.04 5.06 1.78
C LEU A 31 9.67 4.68 0.44
N PRO A 32 9.64 3.39 0.05
CA PRO A 32 10.22 2.96 -1.20
C PRO A 32 9.65 3.78 -2.37
N PRO A 33 10.46 4.09 -3.40
CA PRO A 33 9.97 4.81 -4.57
C PRO A 33 8.82 4.04 -5.23
N LEU A 34 7.98 4.76 -5.98
CA LEU A 34 6.92 4.12 -6.76
C LEU A 34 7.53 3.18 -7.82
N ASP A 35 7.09 1.93 -7.83
CA ASP A 35 7.50 0.90 -8.78
C ASP A 35 6.72 1.04 -10.10
N ILE A 36 7.03 2.09 -10.86
CA ILE A 36 6.39 2.40 -12.14
C ILE A 36 7.44 2.70 -13.20
N THR A 37 7.11 2.41 -14.46
CA THR A 37 8.01 2.74 -15.58
C THR A 37 8.04 4.26 -15.82
N LEU A 38 9.07 4.74 -16.51
CA LEU A 38 9.16 6.16 -16.86
C LEU A 38 7.97 6.63 -17.72
N ASP A 39 7.45 5.75 -18.58
CA ASP A 39 6.29 6.07 -19.42
C ASP A 39 5.00 6.14 -18.60
N GLU A 40 4.85 5.28 -17.60
CA GLU A 40 3.73 5.34 -16.64
C GLU A 40 3.79 6.59 -15.76
N ALA A 41 5.00 6.96 -15.31
CA ALA A 41 5.23 8.20 -14.59
C ALA A 41 4.84 9.41 -15.45
N ARG A 42 5.23 9.43 -16.74
CA ARG A 42 4.84 10.48 -17.69
C ARG A 42 3.32 10.56 -17.88
N LEU A 43 2.63 9.42 -18.04
CA LEU A 43 1.17 9.38 -18.20
C LEU A 43 0.43 10.01 -17.01
N LEU A 44 1.01 9.89 -15.81
CA LEU A 44 0.45 10.45 -14.57
C LEU A 44 0.92 11.88 -14.28
N GLY A 45 1.82 12.44 -15.08
CA GLY A 45 2.51 13.69 -14.72
C GLY A 45 3.32 13.56 -13.43
N TYR A 46 3.73 12.34 -13.04
CA TYR A 46 4.57 12.10 -11.87
C TYR A 46 6.03 12.38 -12.19
N LYS A 47 6.73 13.04 -11.26
CA LYS A 47 8.14 13.44 -11.38
C LYS A 47 8.99 12.60 -10.39
N PRO A 48 9.57 11.46 -10.82
CA PRO A 48 10.18 10.50 -9.89
C PRO A 48 11.28 11.06 -8.97
N HIS A 49 12.10 11.99 -9.47
CA HIS A 49 13.20 12.58 -8.69
C HIS A 49 12.75 13.53 -7.58
N ARG A 50 11.54 14.08 -7.70
CA ARG A 50 10.95 15.00 -6.73
C ARG A 50 9.77 14.41 -5.99
N ASP A 51 9.28 13.27 -6.47
CA ASP A 51 8.18 12.54 -5.87
C ASP A 51 6.88 13.40 -5.77
N ASP A 52 6.67 14.18 -6.84
CA ASP A 52 5.57 15.12 -7.02
C ASP A 52 4.75 14.78 -8.27
N TYR A 53 3.48 15.18 -8.26
CA TYR A 53 2.58 15.11 -9.41
C TYR A 53 2.35 16.52 -9.97
N GLU A 54 2.21 16.64 -11.29
CA GLU A 54 1.84 17.91 -11.94
C GLU A 54 0.49 18.44 -11.46
N ARG A 55 -0.44 17.55 -11.12
CA ARG A 55 -1.73 17.89 -10.52
C ARG A 55 -1.91 17.16 -9.21
N GLU A 56 -1.93 17.90 -8.11
CA GLU A 56 -2.08 17.32 -6.78
C GLU A 56 -3.54 17.10 -6.38
N TYR A 57 -3.74 16.31 -5.33
CA TYR A 57 -5.05 16.21 -4.69
C TYR A 57 -5.45 17.56 -4.07
N ASN A 58 -6.62 18.07 -4.43
CA ASN A 58 -7.20 19.31 -3.91
C ASN A 58 -6.29 20.54 -4.17
N MET A 59 -5.98 20.81 -5.44
CA MET A 59 -5.23 22.00 -5.90
C MET A 59 -5.92 23.35 -5.58
N GLU A 60 -7.19 23.31 -5.19
CA GLU A 60 -7.95 24.51 -4.84
C GLU A 60 -7.77 24.89 -3.36
N ALA A 61 -7.04 24.08 -2.58
CA ALA A 61 -6.78 24.38 -1.17
C ALA A 61 -6.07 25.73 -0.99
N GLU A 62 -5.16 26.05 -1.89
CA GLU A 62 -4.38 27.29 -1.93
C GLU A 62 -5.28 28.52 -2.14
N GLN A 63 -6.47 28.36 -2.73
CA GLN A 63 -7.42 29.46 -2.89
C GLN A 63 -7.91 30.01 -1.55
N LEU A 64 -7.98 29.18 -0.50
CA LEU A 64 -8.41 29.60 0.84
C LEU A 64 -7.52 30.69 1.41
N VAL A 65 -6.22 30.62 1.13
CA VAL A 65 -5.21 31.54 1.64
C VAL A 65 -4.77 32.57 0.60
N SER A 66 -5.16 32.42 -0.67
CA SER A 66 -4.73 33.28 -1.77
C SER A 66 -4.99 34.77 -1.59
N LYS A 67 -6.06 35.14 -0.88
CA LYS A 67 -6.47 36.53 -0.59
C LYS A 67 -6.35 36.88 0.89
N LEU A 68 -5.78 35.99 1.70
CA LEU A 68 -5.65 36.20 3.13
C LEU A 68 -4.54 37.22 3.38
N GLN A 69 -4.88 38.35 3.99
CA GLN A 69 -3.94 39.36 4.45
C GLN A 69 -4.02 39.39 5.97
N VAL A 70 -2.89 39.42 6.66
CA VAL A 70 -2.81 39.51 8.12
C VAL A 70 -2.15 40.84 8.43
N ASP A 71 -2.85 41.69 9.18
CA ASP A 71 -2.35 42.98 9.64
C ASP A 71 -2.47 43.01 11.17
N PRO A 72 -1.41 42.65 11.90
CA PRO A 72 -1.48 42.52 13.36
C PRO A 72 -1.80 43.83 14.10
N ASP A 73 -1.58 44.98 13.45
CA ASP A 73 -1.74 46.29 14.06
C ASP A 73 -3.15 46.87 13.80
N GLU A 74 -3.76 46.52 12.67
CA GLU A 74 -5.13 46.95 12.31
C GLU A 74 -6.21 45.90 12.61
N ASP A 75 -5.87 44.60 12.58
CA ASP A 75 -6.84 43.53 12.76
C ASP A 75 -7.37 43.46 14.19
N THR A 76 -8.69 43.41 14.31
CA THR A 76 -9.34 43.08 15.59
C THR A 76 -9.07 41.63 15.98
N GLU A 77 -9.15 41.33 17.29
CA GLU A 77 -8.98 39.97 17.80
C GLU A 77 -9.91 38.95 17.11
N MET A 78 -11.12 39.37 16.76
CA MET A 78 -12.09 38.56 16.00
C MET A 78 -11.60 38.27 14.57
N GLU A 79 -11.06 39.27 13.87
CA GLU A 79 -10.51 39.11 12.52
C GLU A 79 -9.30 38.19 12.53
N ILE A 80 -8.39 38.36 13.51
CA ILE A 80 -7.25 37.46 13.71
C ILE A 80 -7.73 36.02 13.91
N ALA A 81 -8.72 35.80 14.80
CA ALA A 81 -9.27 34.47 15.04
C ALA A 81 -9.89 33.85 13.77
N LEU A 82 -10.62 34.64 12.97
CA LEU A 82 -11.20 34.19 11.71
C LEU A 82 -10.11 33.81 10.69
N LYS A 83 -9.07 34.65 10.55
CA LYS A 83 -7.94 34.41 9.65
C LYS A 83 -7.18 33.14 10.06
N LEU A 84 -6.94 32.94 11.36
CA LEU A 84 -6.33 31.72 11.88
C LEU A 84 -7.18 30.47 11.59
N ALA A 85 -8.51 30.55 11.70
CA ALA A 85 -9.39 29.45 11.33
C ALA A 85 -9.27 29.07 9.84
N ILE A 86 -9.16 30.07 8.95
CA ILE A 86 -8.93 29.85 7.51
C ILE A 86 -7.58 29.14 7.27
N VAL A 87 -6.51 29.58 7.96
CA VAL A 87 -5.18 28.93 7.87
C VAL A 87 -5.23 27.49 8.38
N ASP A 88 -5.94 27.22 9.47
CA ASP A 88 -6.12 25.87 9.99
C ASP A 88 -6.87 24.98 8.99
N MET A 89 -7.94 25.48 8.35
CA MET A 89 -8.63 24.78 7.27
C MET A 89 -7.69 24.42 6.11
N TYR A 90 -6.82 25.36 5.69
CA TYR A 90 -5.81 25.12 4.66
C TYR A 90 -4.79 24.05 5.11
N THR A 91 -4.30 24.15 6.34
CA THR A 91 -3.31 23.21 6.90
C THR A 91 -3.89 21.79 6.98
N ARG A 92 -5.16 21.64 7.36
CA ARG A 92 -5.86 20.34 7.34
C ARG A 92 -5.91 19.76 5.92
N ARG A 93 -6.15 20.58 4.89
CA ARG A 93 -6.13 20.14 3.48
C ARG A 93 -4.73 19.68 3.04
N LEU A 94 -3.67 20.41 3.42
CA LEU A 94 -2.29 20.01 3.12
C LEU A 94 -1.90 18.70 3.83
N LYS A 95 -2.28 18.53 5.10
CA LYS A 95 -2.04 17.29 5.85
C LYS A 95 -2.69 16.09 5.18
N GLU A 96 -3.94 16.22 4.73
CA GLU A 96 -4.63 15.15 4.01
C GLU A 96 -3.97 14.86 2.65
N ARG A 97 -3.51 15.89 1.94
CA ARG A 97 -2.77 15.72 0.69
C ARG A 97 -1.47 14.93 0.90
N ALA A 98 -0.67 15.31 1.89
CA ALA A 98 0.54 14.60 2.27
C ALA A 98 0.24 13.16 2.71
N ARG A 99 -0.81 12.95 3.51
CA ARG A 99 -1.28 11.63 3.93
C ARG A 99 -1.63 10.74 2.74
N ARG A 100 -2.37 11.27 1.75
CA ARG A 100 -2.71 10.52 0.53
C ARG A 100 -1.49 10.16 -0.29
N LYS A 101 -0.56 11.10 -0.53
CA LYS A 101 0.71 10.81 -1.21
C LYS A 101 1.46 9.67 -0.51
N ARG A 102 1.55 9.74 0.83
CA ARG A 102 2.19 8.72 1.66
C ARG A 102 1.54 7.34 1.48
N ILE A 103 0.21 7.25 1.58
CA ILE A 103 -0.53 5.98 1.40
C ILE A 103 -0.34 5.42 -0.01
N VAL A 104 -0.47 6.26 -1.04
CA VAL A 104 -0.31 5.85 -2.45
C VAL A 104 1.05 5.22 -2.68
N ARG A 105 2.10 5.80 -2.10
CA ARG A 105 3.47 5.28 -2.20
C ARG A 105 3.68 4.02 -1.39
N ASP A 106 3.33 4.04 -0.11
CA ASP A 106 3.53 2.91 0.80
C ASP A 106 2.87 1.64 0.24
N TYR A 107 1.61 1.76 -0.18
CA TYR A 107 0.84 0.64 -0.74
C TYR A 107 1.10 0.36 -2.21
N GLN A 108 1.98 1.13 -2.86
CA GLN A 108 2.31 1.00 -4.27
C GLN A 108 1.05 0.97 -5.16
N LEU A 109 0.07 1.83 -4.84
CA LEU A 109 -1.26 1.77 -5.46
C LEU A 109 -1.22 2.03 -6.96
N VAL A 110 -0.31 2.90 -7.40
CA VAL A 110 -0.10 3.19 -8.82
C VAL A 110 0.50 2.00 -9.56
N ALA A 111 1.52 1.37 -9.00
CA ALA A 111 2.13 0.15 -9.56
C ALA A 111 1.08 -0.96 -9.67
N LYS A 112 0.29 -1.16 -8.60
CA LYS A 112 -0.81 -2.13 -8.56
C LYS A 112 -1.87 -1.82 -9.63
N TYR A 113 -2.22 -0.55 -9.84
CA TYR A 113 -3.16 -0.14 -10.89
C TYR A 113 -2.68 -0.57 -12.29
N PHE A 114 -1.44 -0.22 -12.66
CA PHE A 114 -0.91 -0.60 -13.97
C PHE A 114 -0.71 -2.12 -14.11
N ALA A 115 -0.23 -2.80 -13.06
CA ALA A 115 -0.10 -4.25 -13.07
C ALA A 115 -1.46 -4.95 -13.29
N ASN A 116 -2.53 -4.42 -12.70
CA ASN A 116 -3.89 -4.94 -12.90
C ASN A 116 -4.40 -4.72 -14.33
N LEU A 117 -4.04 -3.60 -14.96
CA LEU A 117 -4.39 -3.30 -16.35
C LEU A 117 -3.73 -4.28 -17.33
N ARG A 118 -2.48 -4.67 -17.05
CA ARG A 118 -1.73 -5.65 -17.85
C ARG A 118 -2.24 -7.08 -17.72
N LYS A 119 -3.17 -7.36 -16.79
CA LYS A 119 -3.77 -8.69 -16.52
C LYS A 119 -2.73 -9.81 -16.55
N ASP A 120 -1.82 -9.81 -15.58
CA ASP A 120 -0.84 -10.88 -15.42
C ASP A 120 -1.55 -12.25 -15.29
N PRO A 121 -1.43 -13.15 -16.28
CA PRO A 121 -2.11 -14.44 -16.28
C PRO A 121 -1.54 -15.40 -15.20
N SER A 122 -0.37 -15.10 -14.65
CA SER A 122 0.25 -15.86 -13.56
C SER A 122 -0.40 -15.55 -12.20
N LYS A 123 -1.04 -14.39 -12.06
CA LYS A 123 -1.68 -14.00 -10.80
C LYS A 123 -2.99 -14.78 -10.61
N ARG A 124 -2.95 -15.73 -9.68
CA ARG A 124 -4.13 -16.47 -9.26
C ARG A 124 -5.17 -15.50 -8.71
N PRO A 125 -6.42 -15.51 -9.21
CA PRO A 125 -7.44 -14.62 -8.71
C PRO A 125 -7.73 -14.95 -7.26
N MET A 126 -7.84 -13.91 -6.45
CA MET A 126 -8.20 -14.03 -5.05
C MET A 126 -9.57 -14.68 -4.89
N THR A 127 -9.68 -15.64 -3.97
CA THR A 127 -10.95 -16.31 -3.65
C THR A 127 -11.96 -15.32 -3.04
N LYS A 128 -13.25 -15.67 -3.04
CA LYS A 128 -14.29 -14.81 -2.43
C LYS A 128 -13.99 -14.49 -0.97
N GLU A 129 -13.56 -15.49 -0.20
CA GLU A 129 -13.26 -15.36 1.24
C GLU A 129 -12.04 -14.46 1.49
N GLN A 130 -11.01 -14.59 0.66
CA GLN A 130 -9.82 -13.75 0.75
C GLN A 130 -10.15 -12.29 0.39
N ARG A 131 -10.99 -12.04 -0.63
CA ARG A 131 -11.46 -10.68 -0.97
C ARG A 131 -12.26 -10.06 0.17
N GLU A 132 -13.15 -10.83 0.79
CA GLU A 132 -13.93 -10.37 1.92
C GLU A 132 -13.06 -10.05 3.14
N LEU A 133 -12.03 -10.87 3.41
CA LEU A 133 -11.05 -10.58 4.45
C LEU A 133 -10.31 -9.27 4.17
N HIS A 134 -9.81 -9.08 2.95
CA HIS A 134 -9.13 -7.84 2.55
C HIS A 134 -10.02 -6.61 2.74
N GLU A 135 -11.29 -6.67 2.33
CA GLU A 135 -12.21 -5.55 2.49
C GLU A 135 -12.50 -5.26 3.97
N LYS A 136 -12.72 -6.29 4.79
CA LYS A 136 -12.91 -6.11 6.25
C LYS A 136 -11.68 -5.51 6.93
N MET A 137 -10.49 -5.89 6.47
CA MET A 137 -9.23 -5.40 7.06
C MET A 137 -8.81 -4.05 6.52
N ARG A 138 -9.42 -3.55 5.43
CA ARG A 138 -9.06 -2.28 4.78
C ARG A 138 -9.04 -1.09 5.75
N VAL A 139 -9.89 -1.08 6.76
CA VAL A 139 -9.93 -0.01 7.78
C VAL A 139 -8.64 0.13 8.59
N PHE A 140 -7.86 -0.94 8.72
CA PHE A 140 -6.59 -0.93 9.44
C PHE A 140 -5.42 -0.45 8.57
N SER A 141 -5.60 -0.41 7.24
CA SER A 141 -4.55 0.01 6.30
C SER A 141 -4.11 1.47 6.51
N GLN A 142 -4.93 2.31 7.14
CA GLN A 142 -4.56 3.69 7.45
C GLN A 142 -3.60 3.82 8.65
N TYR A 143 -3.48 2.78 9.49
CA TYR A 143 -2.67 2.78 10.71
C TYR A 143 -1.44 1.87 10.59
N MET A 144 -1.26 1.22 9.46
CA MET A 144 -0.20 0.25 9.20
C MET A 144 0.54 0.66 7.94
N SER A 145 1.83 0.33 7.85
CA SER A 145 2.51 0.34 6.56
C SER A 145 1.97 -0.77 5.65
N SER A 146 2.22 -0.68 4.35
CA SER A 146 1.79 -1.72 3.39
C SER A 146 2.34 -3.08 3.78
N GLY A 147 3.63 -3.15 4.14
CA GLY A 147 4.26 -4.40 4.53
C GLY A 147 3.66 -4.99 5.81
N GLU A 148 3.36 -4.17 6.81
CA GLU A 148 2.68 -4.64 8.03
C GLU A 148 1.27 -5.14 7.75
N HIS A 149 0.52 -4.41 6.92
CA HIS A 149 -0.83 -4.78 6.56
C HIS A 149 -0.90 -6.09 5.77
N GLU A 150 0.00 -6.26 4.79
CA GLU A 150 0.12 -7.51 4.02
C GLU A 150 0.53 -8.69 4.91
N ARG A 151 1.44 -8.48 5.87
CA ARG A 151 1.80 -9.51 6.88
C ARG A 151 0.63 -9.90 7.77
N LEU A 152 -0.19 -8.93 8.20
CA LEU A 152 -1.39 -9.20 8.99
C LEU A 152 -2.36 -10.09 8.21
N LEU A 153 -2.66 -9.73 6.97
CA LEU A 153 -3.55 -10.48 6.09
C LEU A 153 -3.05 -11.92 5.89
N ALA A 154 -1.76 -12.08 5.54
CA ALA A 154 -1.14 -13.40 5.36
C ALA A 154 -1.16 -14.23 6.66
N SER A 155 -1.04 -13.59 7.82
CA SER A 155 -1.09 -14.27 9.12
C SER A 155 -2.49 -14.79 9.43
N ILE A 156 -3.53 -14.00 9.14
CA ILE A 156 -4.93 -14.40 9.34
C ILE A 156 -5.31 -15.54 8.37
N GLU A 157 -4.87 -15.47 7.11
CA GLU A 157 -5.09 -16.56 6.15
C GLU A 157 -4.41 -17.85 6.60
N ARG A 158 -3.13 -17.77 7.00
CA ARG A 158 -2.39 -18.91 7.53
C ARG A 158 -3.04 -19.48 8.80
N GLU A 159 -3.52 -18.63 9.70
CA GLU A 159 -4.23 -19.07 10.89
C GLU A 159 -5.48 -19.89 10.53
N ARG A 160 -6.28 -19.41 9.57
CA ARG A 160 -7.47 -20.14 9.09
C ARG A 160 -7.10 -21.50 8.51
N GLU A 161 -6.06 -21.56 7.69
CA GLU A 161 -5.55 -22.80 7.11
C GLU A 161 -5.11 -23.79 8.20
N LEU A 162 -4.35 -23.32 9.19
CA LEU A 162 -3.89 -24.14 10.32
C LEU A 162 -5.06 -24.64 11.17
N ARG A 163 -6.07 -23.79 11.45
CA ARG A 163 -7.28 -24.20 12.18
C ARG A 163 -8.07 -25.26 11.41
N HIS A 164 -8.18 -25.10 10.08
CA HIS A 164 -8.82 -26.11 9.24
C HIS A 164 -8.06 -27.44 9.31
N ARG A 165 -6.74 -27.40 9.08
CA ARG A 165 -5.88 -28.58 9.12
C ARG A 165 -5.91 -29.28 10.47
N LEU A 166 -5.92 -28.52 11.56
CA LEU A 166 -6.03 -29.05 12.92
C LEU A 166 -7.33 -29.83 13.10
N ASN A 167 -8.47 -29.26 12.67
CA ASN A 167 -9.77 -29.93 12.75
C ASN A 167 -9.80 -31.23 11.93
N GLU A 168 -9.16 -31.24 10.75
CA GLU A 168 -9.03 -32.47 9.96
C GLU A 168 -8.20 -33.54 10.68
N LEU A 169 -7.07 -33.16 11.27
CA LEU A 169 -6.22 -34.08 12.02
C LEU A 169 -6.94 -34.64 13.25
N ILE A 170 -7.71 -33.82 13.96
CA ILE A 170 -8.57 -34.27 15.07
C ILE A 170 -9.61 -35.28 14.57
N ARG A 171 -10.27 -35.02 13.43
CA ARG A 171 -11.21 -35.95 12.80
C ARG A 171 -10.54 -37.29 12.45
N TYR A 172 -9.35 -37.26 11.86
CA TYR A 172 -8.62 -38.47 11.51
C TYR A 172 -8.23 -39.30 12.73
N ARG A 173 -7.75 -38.64 13.80
CA ARG A 173 -7.48 -39.31 15.08
C ARG A 173 -8.74 -39.93 15.69
N GLY A 174 -9.89 -39.25 15.60
CA GLY A 174 -11.18 -39.79 16.03
C GLY A 174 -11.60 -41.05 15.26
N ASN A 175 -11.17 -41.19 14.01
CA ASN A 175 -11.37 -42.39 13.20
C ASN A 175 -10.30 -43.48 13.43
N GLY A 176 -9.41 -43.30 14.40
CA GLY A 176 -8.32 -44.23 14.69
C GLY A 176 -7.11 -44.14 13.74
N LEU A 177 -7.08 -43.16 12.83
CA LEU A 177 -5.96 -42.96 11.91
C LEU A 177 -4.86 -42.18 12.64
N GLN A 178 -3.67 -42.77 12.73
CA GLN A 178 -2.54 -42.22 13.47
C GLN A 178 -1.33 -41.93 12.59
N THR A 179 -1.23 -42.56 11.42
CA THR A 179 -0.12 -42.36 10.50
C THR A 179 -0.51 -41.52 9.28
N GLN A 180 0.46 -40.84 8.67
CA GLN A 180 0.22 -40.03 7.48
C GLN A 180 -0.19 -40.90 6.28
N GLU A 181 0.32 -42.12 6.19
CA GLU A 181 0.00 -43.10 5.13
C GLU A 181 -1.47 -43.54 5.20
N GLU A 182 -1.96 -43.86 6.41
CA GLU A 182 -3.37 -44.17 6.66
C GLU A 182 -4.31 -43.04 6.24
N ILE A 183 -3.94 -41.79 6.56
CA ILE A 183 -4.71 -40.60 6.17
C ILE A 183 -4.79 -40.47 4.65
N ILE A 184 -3.66 -40.63 3.95
CA ILE A 184 -3.62 -40.55 2.48
C ILE A 184 -4.50 -41.63 1.85
N HIS A 185 -4.41 -42.88 2.31
CA HIS A 185 -5.23 -43.98 1.80
C HIS A 185 -6.73 -43.76 2.09
N TYR A 186 -7.06 -43.25 3.27
CA TYR A 186 -8.43 -42.87 3.63
C TYR A 186 -8.98 -41.77 2.71
N GLU A 187 -8.22 -40.71 2.47
CA GLU A 187 -8.61 -39.60 1.58
C GLU A 187 -8.83 -40.07 0.14
N GLN A 188 -7.95 -40.94 -0.38
CA GLN A 188 -8.08 -41.55 -1.70
C GLN A 188 -9.35 -42.39 -1.82
N HIS A 189 -9.61 -43.25 -0.84
CA HIS A 189 -10.81 -44.09 -0.81
C HIS A 189 -12.09 -43.24 -0.76
N VAL A 190 -12.13 -42.20 0.10
CA VAL A 190 -13.26 -41.27 0.18
C VAL A 190 -13.46 -40.50 -1.13
N ALA A 191 -12.38 -40.05 -1.78
CA ALA A 191 -12.43 -39.35 -3.06
C ALA A 191 -12.97 -40.25 -4.19
N TYR A 192 -12.50 -41.49 -4.28
CA TYR A 192 -12.98 -42.49 -5.23
C TYR A 192 -14.49 -42.75 -5.06
N MET A 193 -14.93 -42.96 -3.81
CA MET A 193 -16.35 -43.17 -3.51
C MET A 193 -17.23 -41.97 -3.87
N ARG A 194 -16.72 -40.73 -3.71
CA ARG A 194 -17.42 -39.51 -4.17
C ARG A 194 -17.56 -39.45 -5.69
N GLN A 195 -16.53 -39.85 -6.45
CA GLN A 195 -16.58 -39.87 -7.92
C GLN A 195 -17.56 -40.93 -8.44
N GLN A 196 -17.53 -42.13 -7.86
CA GLN A 196 -18.49 -43.22 -8.15
C GLN A 196 -19.94 -42.77 -7.93
N LYS A 197 -20.23 -42.10 -6.82
CA LYS A 197 -21.57 -41.56 -6.56
C LYS A 197 -21.99 -40.50 -7.59
N LYS A 198 -21.10 -39.58 -7.97
CA LYS A 198 -21.39 -38.57 -9.01
C LYS A 198 -21.68 -39.19 -10.38
N GLN A 199 -21.04 -40.30 -10.73
CA GLN A 199 -21.30 -41.00 -11.99
C GLN A 199 -22.64 -41.75 -11.99
N LYS A 200 -23.10 -42.26 -10.84
CA LYS A 200 -24.40 -42.93 -10.72
C LYS A 200 -25.60 -41.97 -10.66
N THR A 201 -25.37 -40.70 -10.36
CA THR A 201 -26.41 -39.65 -10.29
C THR A 201 -26.51 -38.82 -11.58
N ARG A 202 -25.66 -39.10 -12.58
CA ARG A 202 -25.75 -38.57 -13.95
C ARG A 202 -26.46 -39.57 -14.84
#